data_AF-A0A8J2MUV6-F1
#
_entry.id   AF-A0A8J2MUV6-F1
#
_cell.length_a   1.000
_cell.length_b   1.000
_cell.length_c   1.000
_cell.angle_alpha   90.00
_cell.angle_beta   90.00
_cell.angle_gamma   90.00
#
_symmetry.space_group_name_H-M   'P 1'
#
loop_
_entity.id
_entity.type
_entity.pdbx_description
1 polymer ?
#
loop_
_entity_poly.entity_id
_entity_poly.type
_entity_poly.pdbx_seq_one_letter_code
_entity_poly.pdbx_strand_id
1 'polypeptide(L)'
;MIFDIFLENLDSNQQCSHLLLAYRTTVIKAIINKESNTLDKEFLNYHREENDNDNTFNKTVISRYDPLDYKTVYLLETHCKKSEPRVNLARAIKAVYLAKCMQYVFEQTRVKNIKEEEIKILAVAIMRHMQAINCNAYEIVENIWDQRTKIWEPRNIGGAIYTTVSLVNHSCYPNVVRHSYPDGKVVVRALRFIAKGSEILDCYGPHFISDELLSRQKLLSDKYSFICTCEACKNDWKLSTSDTIFRCLCGSKIDVKQSRCTRVSCSRKADIKKLSDQLIKSTKKRVSAINIMYDGNYVQALPLLLEHSAFVDKNLIEPNIEAAKTQQSIIQCFNSMSNISKLSSAHF
;
A
#
# COMPACT_ATOMS: atom_id res chain seq x y z
N MET A 1 21.46 -25.23 -14.87
CA MET A 1 20.12 -25.46 -15.47
C MET A 1 19.55 -24.10 -15.88
N ILE A 2 18.64 -24.03 -16.84
CA ILE A 2 18.06 -22.75 -17.37
C ILE A 2 17.35 -21.88 -16.29
N PHE A 3 17.22 -22.36 -15.06
CA PHE A 3 16.68 -21.61 -13.92
C PHE A 3 17.73 -20.81 -13.12
N ASP A 4 19.02 -21.10 -13.25
CA ASP A 4 20.05 -20.48 -12.39
C ASP A 4 20.48 -19.07 -12.84
N ILE A 5 20.01 -18.60 -14.01
CA ILE A 5 20.26 -17.24 -14.52
C ILE A 5 19.34 -16.20 -13.84
N PHE A 6 18.32 -16.63 -13.09
CA PHE A 6 17.34 -15.72 -12.46
C PHE A 6 17.62 -15.37 -11.00
N LEU A 7 18.71 -15.85 -10.42
CA LEU A 7 18.93 -15.78 -8.97
C LEU A 7 20.27 -15.17 -8.59
N GLU A 8 20.48 -13.88 -8.89
CA GLU A 8 21.45 -13.07 -8.13
C GLU A 8 20.98 -11.61 -7.94
N ASN A 9 21.20 -11.12 -6.72
CA ASN A 9 20.90 -9.80 -6.13
C ASN A 9 19.56 -9.64 -5.41
N LEU A 10 19.57 -9.02 -4.23
CA LEU A 10 18.38 -8.80 -3.40
C LEU A 10 17.29 -7.96 -4.10
N ASP A 11 17.65 -7.12 -5.08
CA ASP A 11 16.71 -6.43 -5.98
C ASP A 11 16.06 -7.36 -7.04
N SER A 12 16.68 -8.52 -7.32
CA SER A 12 16.17 -9.53 -8.26
C SER A 12 14.97 -10.30 -7.70
N ASN A 13 14.86 -10.45 -6.38
CA ASN A 13 13.75 -11.15 -5.74
C ASN A 13 12.41 -10.43 -5.98
N GLN A 14 12.39 -9.09 -5.93
CA GLN A 14 11.19 -8.32 -6.23
C GLN A 14 10.81 -8.41 -7.71
N GLN A 15 11.79 -8.39 -8.62
CA GLN A 15 11.55 -8.55 -10.05
C GLN A 15 11.05 -9.96 -10.42
N CYS A 16 11.59 -11.01 -9.78
CA CYS A 16 11.16 -12.39 -9.97
C CYS A 16 9.72 -12.61 -9.45
N SER A 17 9.39 -12.02 -8.29
CA SER A 17 8.04 -12.02 -7.73
C SER A 17 7.01 -11.35 -8.66
N HIS A 18 7.35 -10.18 -9.24
CA HIS A 18 6.45 -9.47 -10.16
C HIS A 18 6.19 -10.23 -11.45
N LEU A 19 7.20 -10.91 -12.00
CA LEU A 19 7.06 -11.73 -13.20
C LEU A 19 6.09 -12.89 -12.96
N LEU A 20 6.28 -13.62 -11.84
CA LEU A 20 5.41 -14.73 -11.46
C LEU A 20 3.99 -14.26 -11.15
N LEU A 21 3.82 -13.11 -10.51
CA LEU A 21 2.51 -12.52 -10.26
C LEU A 21 1.80 -12.19 -11.58
N ALA A 22 2.48 -11.58 -12.55
CA ALA A 22 1.91 -11.27 -13.87
C ALA A 22 1.48 -12.54 -14.61
N TYR A 23 2.34 -13.57 -14.58
CA TYR A 23 2.04 -14.87 -15.18
C TYR A 23 0.81 -15.51 -14.52
N ARG A 24 0.77 -15.59 -13.18
CA ARG A 24 -0.36 -16.17 -12.43
C ARG A 24 -1.65 -15.40 -12.68
N THR A 25 -1.63 -14.07 -12.68
CA THR A 25 -2.81 -13.24 -12.99
C THR A 25 -3.34 -13.56 -14.39
N THR A 26 -2.46 -13.71 -15.37
CA THR A 26 -2.84 -14.09 -16.74
C THR A 26 -3.46 -15.48 -16.78
N VAL A 27 -2.79 -16.49 -16.21
CA VAL A 27 -3.24 -17.89 -16.20
C VAL A 27 -4.60 -18.04 -15.52
N ILE A 28 -4.78 -17.45 -14.34
CA ILE A 28 -6.02 -17.57 -13.56
C ILE A 28 -7.22 -17.03 -14.33
N LYS A 29 -7.08 -15.85 -14.98
CA LYS A 29 -8.20 -15.28 -15.73
C LYS A 29 -8.38 -15.94 -17.10
N ALA A 30 -7.30 -16.26 -17.81
CA ALA A 30 -7.38 -16.87 -19.14
C ALA A 30 -8.04 -18.27 -19.12
N ILE A 31 -7.98 -18.98 -17.98
CA ILE A 31 -8.54 -20.34 -17.82
C ILE A 31 -9.56 -20.37 -16.68
N ILE A 32 -10.32 -19.29 -16.47
CA ILE A 32 -11.27 -19.21 -15.35
C ILE A 32 -12.33 -20.32 -15.42
N ASN A 33 -12.75 -20.70 -16.63
CA ASN A 33 -13.61 -21.85 -16.88
C ASN A 33 -12.78 -23.12 -17.14
N LYS A 34 -12.43 -23.81 -16.05
CA LYS A 34 -11.63 -25.05 -16.06
C LYS A 34 -12.29 -26.23 -16.81
N GLU A 35 -13.58 -26.14 -17.09
CA GLU A 35 -14.32 -27.18 -17.84
C GLU A 35 -14.25 -26.96 -19.35
N SER A 36 -13.88 -25.76 -19.79
CA SER A 36 -13.71 -25.45 -21.21
C SER A 36 -12.30 -25.78 -21.69
N ASN A 37 -12.19 -26.36 -22.88
CA ASN A 37 -10.90 -26.60 -23.54
C ASN A 37 -10.40 -25.36 -24.31
N THR A 38 -10.89 -24.17 -23.97
CA THR A 38 -10.63 -22.90 -24.68
C THR A 38 -10.28 -21.80 -23.69
N LEU A 39 -9.60 -20.75 -24.16
CA LEU A 39 -9.35 -19.56 -23.34
C LEU A 39 -10.65 -18.78 -23.11
N ASP A 40 -10.70 -18.05 -21.99
CA ASP A 40 -11.82 -17.19 -21.62
C ASP A 40 -12.04 -16.09 -22.68
N LYS A 41 -13.23 -16.04 -23.27
CA LYS A 41 -13.54 -15.11 -24.37
C LYS A 41 -13.50 -13.65 -23.92
N GLU A 42 -13.99 -13.39 -22.70
CA GLU A 42 -14.00 -12.05 -22.12
C GLU A 42 -12.57 -11.53 -21.92
N PHE A 43 -11.70 -12.36 -21.33
CA PHE A 43 -10.28 -12.09 -21.22
C PHE A 43 -9.63 -11.78 -22.56
N LEU A 44 -9.86 -12.60 -23.59
CA LEU A 44 -9.31 -12.35 -24.92
C LEU A 44 -9.76 -10.99 -25.48
N ASN A 45 -11.02 -10.61 -25.28
CA ASN A 45 -11.57 -9.34 -25.77
C ASN A 45 -10.90 -8.11 -25.13
N TYR A 46 -10.53 -8.16 -23.84
CA TYR A 46 -9.79 -7.07 -23.19
C TYR A 46 -8.44 -6.78 -23.86
N HIS A 47 -7.77 -7.81 -24.36
CA HIS A 47 -6.37 -7.72 -24.85
C HIS A 47 -6.22 -7.81 -26.37
N ARG A 48 -7.31 -8.02 -27.12
CA ARG A 48 -7.32 -7.84 -28.58
C ARG A 48 -7.11 -6.38 -28.94
N GLU A 49 -6.46 -6.16 -30.09
CA GLU A 49 -6.44 -4.86 -30.74
C GLU A 49 -7.88 -4.40 -31.01
N GLU A 50 -8.15 -3.11 -30.77
CA GLU A 50 -9.45 -2.53 -31.09
C GLU A 50 -9.53 -2.37 -32.60
N ASN A 51 -10.53 -3.02 -33.23
CA ASN A 51 -10.91 -2.67 -34.59
C ASN A 51 -11.88 -1.48 -34.49
N ASP A 52 -11.64 -0.41 -35.25
CA ASP A 52 -12.45 0.83 -35.28
C ASP A 52 -13.97 0.58 -35.52
N ASN A 53 -14.36 -0.63 -35.92
CA ASN A 53 -15.74 -1.02 -36.25
C ASN A 53 -16.49 -1.79 -35.15
N ASP A 54 -15.85 -2.19 -34.04
CA ASP A 54 -16.50 -2.99 -32.99
C ASP A 54 -16.72 -2.20 -31.68
N ASN A 55 -17.71 -1.30 -31.72
CA ASN A 55 -18.10 -0.42 -30.61
C ASN A 55 -18.85 -1.12 -29.45
N THR A 56 -18.87 -2.45 -29.39
CA THR A 56 -19.71 -3.18 -28.42
C THR A 56 -19.04 -3.46 -27.08
N PHE A 57 -17.71 -3.57 -27.02
CA PHE A 57 -16.97 -3.90 -25.80
C PHE A 57 -16.23 -2.69 -25.22
N ASN A 58 -16.90 -1.93 -24.35
CA ASN A 58 -16.30 -0.75 -23.73
C ASN A 58 -15.26 -1.14 -22.66
N LYS A 59 -13.97 -1.04 -23.00
CA LYS A 59 -12.87 -1.39 -22.09
C LYS A 59 -12.67 -0.39 -20.95
N THR A 60 -13.11 0.86 -21.08
CA THR A 60 -12.71 1.97 -20.18
C THR A 60 -13.77 2.38 -19.17
N VAL A 61 -15.06 2.11 -19.42
CA VAL A 61 -16.15 2.58 -18.54
C VAL A 61 -16.52 1.52 -17.50
N ILE A 62 -16.36 1.85 -16.22
CA ILE A 62 -16.91 1.11 -15.09
C ILE A 62 -18.14 1.88 -14.58
N SER A 63 -19.34 1.30 -14.68
CA SER A 63 -20.55 1.89 -14.10
C SER A 63 -20.62 1.71 -12.58
N ARG A 64 -20.18 0.56 -12.08
CA ARG A 64 -20.06 0.23 -10.66
C ARG A 64 -18.75 -0.52 -10.44
N TYR A 65 -17.94 -0.05 -9.49
CA TYR A 65 -16.67 -0.68 -9.15
C TYR A 65 -16.89 -2.03 -8.45
N ASP A 66 -16.38 -3.10 -9.04
CA ASP A 66 -16.36 -4.44 -8.45
C ASP A 66 -14.90 -4.93 -8.37
N PRO A 67 -14.33 -5.08 -7.15
CA PRO A 67 -12.94 -5.50 -7.01
C PRO A 67 -12.68 -6.94 -7.46
N LEU A 68 -13.71 -7.75 -7.66
CA LEU A 68 -13.59 -9.12 -8.16
C LEU A 68 -13.69 -9.20 -9.69
N ASP A 69 -14.11 -8.13 -10.35
CA ASP A 69 -14.13 -8.03 -11.80
C ASP A 69 -12.71 -7.84 -12.34
N TYR A 70 -12.31 -8.70 -13.27
CA TYR A 70 -11.03 -8.61 -13.97
C TYR A 70 -10.83 -7.26 -14.68
N LYS A 71 -11.90 -6.58 -15.08
CA LYS A 71 -11.83 -5.22 -15.63
C LYS A 71 -11.07 -4.27 -14.72
N THR A 72 -11.23 -4.40 -13.40
CA THR A 72 -10.52 -3.55 -12.44
C THR A 72 -9.02 -3.83 -12.39
N VAL A 73 -8.60 -5.08 -12.64
CA VAL A 73 -7.19 -5.44 -12.83
C VAL A 73 -6.66 -4.92 -14.16
N TYR A 74 -7.45 -5.06 -15.23
CA TYR A 74 -7.08 -4.57 -16.55
C TYR A 74 -6.85 -3.06 -16.55
N LEU A 75 -7.68 -2.29 -15.85
CA LEU A 75 -7.64 -0.83 -15.81
C LEU A 75 -6.58 -0.24 -14.87
N LEU A 76 -5.81 -1.07 -14.17
CA LEU A 76 -4.69 -0.59 -13.37
C LEU A 76 -3.70 0.20 -14.23
N GLU A 77 -3.20 1.30 -13.67
CA GLU A 77 -2.25 2.19 -14.33
C GLU A 77 -0.97 1.42 -14.68
N THR A 78 -0.42 1.65 -15.87
CA THR A 78 0.76 0.90 -16.35
C THR A 78 2.01 1.76 -16.43
N HIS A 79 1.86 3.08 -16.45
CA HIS A 79 2.88 4.06 -16.79
C HIS A 79 3.71 3.70 -18.01
N CYS A 80 3.16 2.90 -18.94
CA CYS A 80 3.90 2.34 -20.05
C CYS A 80 4.43 3.44 -20.99
N LYS A 81 3.66 4.53 -21.16
CA LYS A 81 4.02 5.72 -21.95
C LYS A 81 5.13 6.56 -21.33
N LYS A 82 5.30 6.50 -20.01
CA LYS A 82 6.34 7.22 -19.27
C LYS A 82 7.60 6.36 -19.03
N SER A 83 7.48 5.05 -19.19
CA SER A 83 8.57 4.10 -19.01
C SER A 83 9.60 4.22 -20.14
N GLU A 84 10.89 4.04 -19.82
CA GLU A 84 11.94 4.00 -20.83
C GLU A 84 11.70 2.87 -21.85
N PRO A 85 11.97 3.09 -23.16
CA PRO A 85 11.72 2.09 -24.20
C PRO A 85 12.37 0.73 -23.93
N ARG A 86 13.60 0.71 -23.39
CA ARG A 86 14.32 -0.52 -23.03
C ARG A 86 13.60 -1.37 -21.99
N VAL A 87 12.89 -0.74 -21.06
CA VAL A 87 12.13 -1.45 -20.01
C VAL A 87 10.92 -2.14 -20.62
N ASN A 88 10.21 -1.46 -21.53
CA ASN A 88 9.10 -2.06 -22.26
C ASN A 88 9.55 -3.17 -23.20
N LEU A 89 10.69 -3.02 -23.89
CA LEU A 89 11.27 -4.09 -24.72
C LEU A 89 11.60 -5.33 -23.89
N ALA A 90 12.23 -5.17 -22.73
CA ALA A 90 12.54 -6.28 -21.83
C ALA A 90 11.26 -6.99 -21.34
N ARG A 91 10.19 -6.24 -21.04
CA ARG A 91 8.88 -6.81 -20.67
C ARG A 91 8.24 -7.56 -21.84
N ALA A 92 8.31 -7.03 -23.07
CA ALA A 92 7.78 -7.68 -24.25
C ALA A 92 8.46 -9.02 -24.53
N ILE A 93 9.80 -9.07 -24.48
CA ILE A 93 10.57 -10.32 -24.65
C ILE A 93 10.17 -11.36 -23.60
N LYS A 94 10.10 -10.95 -22.32
CA LYS A 94 9.66 -11.83 -21.21
C LYS A 94 8.24 -12.34 -21.43
N ALA A 95 7.34 -11.48 -21.89
CA ALA A 95 5.94 -11.83 -22.12
C ALA A 95 5.76 -12.82 -23.28
N VAL A 96 6.47 -12.64 -24.40
CA VAL A 96 6.47 -13.58 -25.53
C VAL A 96 7.01 -14.94 -25.08
N TYR A 97 8.13 -14.95 -24.34
CA TYR A 97 8.69 -16.19 -23.80
C TYR A 97 7.70 -16.92 -22.90
N LEU A 98 7.09 -16.23 -21.93
CA LEU A 98 6.10 -16.83 -21.03
C LEU A 98 4.84 -17.31 -21.76
N ALA A 99 4.37 -16.59 -22.78
CA ALA A 99 3.25 -17.03 -23.60
C ALA A 99 3.57 -18.32 -24.38
N LYS A 100 4.80 -18.47 -24.86
CA LYS A 100 5.28 -19.72 -25.49
C LYS A 100 5.42 -20.87 -24.49
N CYS A 101 5.89 -20.60 -23.26
CA CYS A 101 5.87 -21.61 -22.20
C CYS A 101 4.44 -22.04 -21.86
N MET A 102 3.50 -21.10 -21.81
CA MET A 102 2.09 -21.36 -21.55
C MET A 102 1.46 -22.19 -22.69
N GLN A 103 1.76 -21.88 -23.95
CA GLN A 103 1.39 -22.70 -25.11
C GLN A 103 1.87 -24.15 -24.94
N TYR A 104 3.14 -24.35 -24.64
CA TYR A 104 3.71 -25.69 -24.44
C TYR A 104 2.97 -26.47 -23.35
N VAL A 105 2.71 -25.85 -22.20
CA VAL A 105 1.96 -26.49 -21.11
C VAL A 105 0.52 -26.81 -21.52
N PHE A 106 -0.11 -25.93 -22.30
CA PHE A 106 -1.47 -26.15 -22.80
C PHE A 106 -1.57 -27.31 -23.77
N GLU A 107 -0.62 -27.45 -24.67
CA GLU A 107 -0.52 -28.61 -25.58
C GLU A 107 -0.36 -29.94 -24.82
N GLN A 108 0.24 -29.91 -23.63
CA GLN A 108 0.38 -31.08 -22.74
C GLN A 108 -0.81 -31.28 -21.78
N THR A 109 -1.78 -30.36 -21.71
CA THR A 109 -2.92 -30.40 -20.77
C THR A 109 -4.26 -30.41 -21.51
N ARG A 110 -5.39 -30.19 -20.79
CA ARG A 110 -6.75 -30.33 -21.35
C ARG A 110 -7.14 -29.25 -22.37
N VAL A 111 -6.42 -28.12 -22.44
CA VAL A 111 -6.72 -27.02 -23.37
C VAL A 111 -6.15 -27.32 -24.76
N LYS A 112 -6.99 -27.81 -25.69
CA LYS A 112 -6.55 -28.21 -27.04
C LYS A 112 -6.57 -27.03 -28.02
N ASN A 113 -5.49 -26.90 -28.80
CA ASN A 113 -5.37 -26.08 -30.02
C ASN A 113 -5.55 -24.55 -29.82
N ILE A 114 -4.70 -23.94 -29.00
CA ILE A 114 -4.61 -22.48 -28.91
C ILE A 114 -4.00 -21.95 -30.21
N LYS A 115 -4.69 -20.99 -30.83
CA LYS A 115 -4.27 -20.42 -32.11
C LYS A 115 -3.09 -19.46 -31.92
N GLU A 116 -2.34 -19.23 -32.99
CA GLU A 116 -1.23 -18.27 -32.98
C GLU A 116 -1.67 -16.86 -32.53
N GLU A 117 -2.85 -16.41 -32.96
CA GLU A 117 -3.44 -15.15 -32.54
C GLU A 117 -3.74 -15.09 -31.03
N GLU A 118 -4.18 -16.20 -30.44
CA GLU A 118 -4.44 -16.26 -29.00
C GLU A 118 -3.13 -16.23 -28.19
N ILE A 119 -2.05 -16.79 -28.72
CA ILE A 119 -0.71 -16.71 -28.12
C ILE A 119 -0.20 -15.27 -28.12
N LYS A 120 -0.43 -14.52 -29.20
CA LYS A 120 -0.11 -13.08 -29.26
C LYS A 120 -0.90 -12.30 -28.20
N ILE A 121 -2.20 -12.58 -28.06
CA ILE A 121 -3.05 -11.96 -27.03
C ILE A 121 -2.55 -12.29 -25.61
N LEU A 122 -2.13 -13.53 -25.36
CA LEU A 122 -1.53 -13.92 -24.08
C LEU A 122 -0.24 -13.13 -23.79
N ALA A 123 0.63 -12.95 -24.79
CA ALA A 123 1.84 -12.14 -24.63
C ALA A 123 1.50 -10.67 -24.32
N VAL A 124 0.52 -10.08 -25.02
CA VAL A 124 0.04 -8.72 -24.74
C VAL A 124 -0.50 -8.62 -23.30
N ALA A 125 -1.29 -9.59 -22.87
CA ALA A 125 -1.85 -9.63 -21.52
C ALA A 125 -0.77 -9.73 -20.43
N ILE A 126 0.20 -10.63 -20.61
CA ILE A 126 1.33 -10.79 -19.67
C ILE A 126 2.13 -9.48 -19.60
N MET A 127 2.43 -8.86 -20.74
CA MET A 127 3.14 -7.57 -20.78
C MET A 127 2.36 -6.48 -20.03
N ARG A 128 1.05 -6.37 -20.27
CA ARG A 128 0.19 -5.41 -19.58
C ARG A 128 0.19 -5.65 -18.07
N HIS A 129 0.03 -6.89 -17.62
CA HIS A 129 0.08 -7.23 -16.20
C HIS A 129 1.43 -6.88 -15.57
N MET A 130 2.55 -7.16 -16.24
CA MET A 130 3.89 -6.80 -15.75
C MET A 130 4.05 -5.27 -15.60
N GLN A 131 3.47 -4.49 -16.51
CA GLN A 131 3.48 -3.03 -16.40
C GLN A 131 2.62 -2.54 -15.23
N ALA A 132 1.40 -3.08 -15.10
CA ALA A 132 0.49 -2.72 -14.01
C ALA A 132 1.02 -3.11 -12.61
N ILE A 133 1.56 -4.32 -12.47
CA ILE A 133 2.09 -4.83 -11.19
C ILE A 133 3.20 -3.93 -10.62
N ASN A 134 4.00 -3.31 -11.49
CA ASN A 134 5.14 -2.49 -11.06
C ASN A 134 4.75 -1.31 -10.16
N CYS A 135 3.56 -0.74 -10.36
CA CYS A 135 3.07 0.42 -9.61
C CYS A 135 1.79 0.16 -8.80
N ASN A 136 1.14 -1.00 -8.96
CA ASN A 136 -0.13 -1.32 -8.26
C ASN A 136 -0.06 -2.57 -7.37
N ALA A 137 1.01 -3.37 -7.44
CA ALA A 137 1.12 -4.53 -6.58
C ALA A 137 1.53 -4.14 -5.16
N TYR A 138 0.98 -4.87 -4.20
CA TYR A 138 1.26 -4.71 -2.79
C TYR A 138 1.95 -5.95 -2.25
N GLU A 139 2.81 -5.71 -1.27
CA GLU A 139 3.51 -6.77 -0.54
C GLU A 139 2.54 -7.48 0.41
N ILE A 140 2.66 -8.80 0.46
CA ILE A 140 2.08 -9.63 1.50
C ILE A 140 3.13 -9.71 2.61
N VAL A 141 2.76 -9.29 3.82
CA VAL A 141 3.68 -9.10 4.93
C VAL A 141 3.36 -10.04 6.09
N GLU A 142 4.36 -10.78 6.55
CA GLU A 142 4.30 -11.52 7.81
C GLU A 142 5.04 -10.73 8.90
N ASN A 143 4.40 -10.55 10.06
CA ASN A 143 5.03 -9.85 11.18
C ASN A 143 5.71 -10.85 12.11
N ILE A 144 7.01 -10.71 12.30
CA ILE A 144 7.80 -11.61 13.13
C ILE A 144 8.25 -10.86 14.38
N TRP A 145 8.04 -11.47 15.55
CA TRP A 145 8.50 -10.92 16.81
C TRP A 145 10.03 -11.04 16.92
N ASP A 146 10.74 -9.92 16.99
CA ASP A 146 12.18 -9.90 17.28
C ASP A 146 12.40 -9.84 18.80
N GLN A 147 12.97 -10.92 19.34
CA GLN A 147 13.30 -11.04 20.77
C GLN A 147 14.31 -10.01 21.25
N ARG A 148 15.21 -9.51 20.39
CA ARG A 148 16.27 -8.57 20.74
C ARG A 148 15.73 -7.15 20.83
N THR A 149 15.01 -6.71 19.81
CA THR A 149 14.48 -5.34 19.73
C THR A 149 13.12 -5.19 20.41
N LYS A 150 12.44 -6.31 20.73
CA LYS A 150 11.09 -6.33 21.32
C LYS A 150 10.06 -5.60 20.45
N ILE A 151 10.18 -5.75 19.14
CA ILE A 151 9.21 -5.23 18.17
C ILE A 151 8.76 -6.32 17.21
N TRP A 152 7.58 -6.14 16.64
CA TRP A 152 7.09 -6.89 15.49
C TRP A 152 7.68 -6.30 14.22
N GLU A 153 8.56 -7.06 13.58
CA GLU A 153 9.24 -6.71 12.34
C GLU A 153 8.45 -7.24 11.13
N PRO A 154 8.04 -6.36 10.20
CA PRO A 154 7.38 -6.78 8.98
C PRO A 154 8.38 -7.46 8.02
N ARG A 155 8.04 -8.64 7.51
CA ARG A 155 8.79 -9.36 6.47
C ARG A 155 7.93 -9.59 5.25
N ASN A 156 8.43 -9.17 4.08
CA ASN A 156 7.77 -9.44 2.81
C ASN A 156 7.88 -10.94 2.46
N ILE A 157 6.74 -11.59 2.26
CA ILE A 157 6.65 -13.02 1.90
C ILE A 157 5.98 -13.24 0.53
N GLY A 158 5.59 -12.18 -0.18
CA GLY A 158 4.92 -12.29 -1.47
C GLY A 158 4.33 -10.99 -1.99
N GLY A 159 3.66 -11.06 -3.14
CA GLY A 159 2.98 -9.93 -3.75
C GLY A 159 1.59 -10.29 -4.23
N ALA A 160 0.68 -9.32 -4.19
CA ALA A 160 -0.68 -9.46 -4.68
C ALA A 160 -1.19 -8.17 -5.31
N ILE A 161 -2.21 -8.30 -6.15
CA ILE A 161 -2.98 -7.18 -6.68
C ILE A 161 -4.24 -7.07 -5.82
N TYR A 162 -4.39 -5.95 -5.12
CA TYR A 162 -5.60 -5.61 -4.40
C TYR A 162 -6.21 -4.39 -5.07
N THR A 163 -7.15 -4.61 -5.99
CA THR A 163 -7.71 -3.54 -6.84
C THR A 163 -8.32 -2.43 -5.98
N THR A 164 -9.07 -2.75 -4.92
CA THR A 164 -9.60 -1.75 -3.97
C THR A 164 -8.51 -0.92 -3.30
N VAL A 165 -7.40 -1.54 -2.88
CA VAL A 165 -6.30 -0.84 -2.20
C VAL A 165 -5.48 -0.01 -3.19
N SER A 166 -5.40 -0.46 -4.45
CA SER A 166 -4.72 0.26 -5.54
C SER A 166 -5.34 1.62 -5.85
N LEU A 167 -6.57 1.89 -5.39
CA LEU A 167 -7.22 3.20 -5.49
C LEU A 167 -6.71 4.21 -4.45
N VAL A 168 -6.01 3.75 -3.41
CA VAL A 168 -5.61 4.60 -2.27
C VAL A 168 -4.30 5.32 -2.57
N ASN A 169 -4.37 6.64 -2.75
CA ASN A 169 -3.21 7.46 -3.10
C ASN A 169 -2.17 7.58 -1.99
N HIS A 170 -0.99 8.08 -2.38
CA HIS A 170 0.14 8.23 -1.49
C HIS A 170 0.14 9.55 -0.68
N SER A 171 0.58 9.47 0.58
CA SER A 171 1.13 10.58 1.35
C SER A 171 2.38 10.13 2.13
N CYS A 172 3.42 10.98 2.19
CA CYS A 172 4.58 10.74 3.05
C CYS A 172 4.25 10.85 4.54
N TYR A 173 3.04 11.33 4.87
CA TYR A 173 2.41 11.24 6.18
C TYR A 173 0.98 10.69 6.00
N PRO A 174 0.83 9.35 5.96
CA PRO A 174 -0.43 8.71 5.65
C PRO A 174 -1.46 8.87 6.77
N ASN A 175 -2.74 8.67 6.45
CA ASN A 175 -3.80 8.59 7.46
C ASN A 175 -4.31 7.16 7.70
N VAL A 176 -3.84 6.21 6.90
CA VAL A 176 -4.07 4.77 7.09
C VAL A 176 -2.79 3.97 7.15
N VAL A 177 -2.91 2.74 7.60
CA VAL A 177 -1.89 1.70 7.55
C VAL A 177 -2.49 0.40 7.02
N ARG A 178 -1.70 -0.37 6.30
CA ARG A 178 -2.07 -1.69 5.78
C ARG A 178 -1.42 -2.79 6.57
N HIS A 179 -2.18 -3.85 6.82
CA HIS A 179 -1.66 -5.08 7.40
C HIS A 179 -2.18 -6.28 6.63
N SER A 180 -1.36 -7.32 6.51
CA SER A 180 -1.76 -8.58 5.89
C SER A 180 -2.27 -9.55 6.95
N TYR A 181 -3.36 -10.24 6.62
CA TYR A 181 -4.05 -11.22 7.43
C TYR A 181 -4.05 -12.59 6.73
N PRO A 182 -4.44 -13.67 7.44
CA PRO A 182 -4.57 -15.00 6.83
C PRO A 182 -5.35 -14.99 5.52
N ASP A 183 -5.03 -15.96 4.66
CA ASP A 183 -5.57 -16.10 3.30
C ASP A 183 -5.19 -14.96 2.33
N GLY A 184 -4.14 -14.20 2.63
CA GLY A 184 -3.71 -13.08 1.80
C GLY A 184 -4.70 -11.92 1.82
N LYS A 185 -5.46 -11.74 2.89
CA LYS A 185 -6.36 -10.59 3.06
C LYS A 185 -5.53 -9.37 3.45
N VAL A 186 -5.77 -8.23 2.82
CA VAL A 186 -5.21 -6.94 3.26
C VAL A 186 -6.28 -6.14 3.99
N VAL A 187 -5.91 -5.55 5.14
CA VAL A 187 -6.78 -4.69 5.93
C VAL A 187 -6.17 -3.31 6.03
N VAL A 188 -6.93 -2.31 5.60
CA VAL A 188 -6.59 -0.89 5.70
C VAL A 188 -7.27 -0.32 6.94
N ARG A 189 -6.50 0.26 7.87
CA ARG A 189 -7.00 0.84 9.13
C ARG A 189 -6.59 2.29 9.25
N ALA A 190 -7.47 3.12 9.80
CA ALA A 190 -7.12 4.49 10.16
C ALA A 190 -6.03 4.52 11.24
N LEU A 191 -4.99 5.32 11.02
CA LEU A 191 -3.95 5.63 12.02
C LEU A 191 -4.22 6.93 12.78
N ARG A 192 -4.97 7.84 12.15
CA ARG A 192 -5.33 9.15 12.66
C ARG A 192 -6.77 9.48 12.25
N PHE A 193 -7.32 10.54 12.80
CA PHE A 193 -8.65 11.00 12.44
C PHE A 193 -8.75 11.32 10.93
N ILE A 194 -9.81 10.82 10.29
CA ILE A 194 -10.13 11.10 8.87
C ILE A 194 -11.51 11.75 8.83
N ALA A 195 -11.58 13.02 8.45
CA ALA A 195 -12.84 13.73 8.36
C ALA A 195 -13.68 13.22 7.17
N LYS A 196 -15.01 13.35 7.27
CA LYS A 196 -15.90 13.06 6.13
C LYS A 196 -15.51 13.94 4.93
N GLY A 197 -15.31 13.31 3.77
CA GLY A 197 -14.90 13.98 2.54
C GLY A 197 -13.37 14.14 2.40
N SER A 198 -12.58 13.76 3.41
CA SER A 198 -11.13 13.65 3.27
C SER A 198 -10.75 12.39 2.50
N GLU A 199 -9.66 12.49 1.75
CA GLU A 199 -9.06 11.38 1.03
C GLU A 199 -8.41 10.38 2.01
N ILE A 200 -8.48 9.10 1.67
CA ILE A 200 -7.74 8.03 2.34
C ILE A 200 -6.37 7.97 1.69
N LEU A 201 -5.31 8.08 2.50
CA LEU A 201 -3.94 8.26 2.05
C LEU A 201 -3.00 7.28 2.74
N ASP A 202 -2.21 6.58 1.95
CA ASP A 202 -1.33 5.51 2.39
C ASP A 202 0.14 5.79 2.08
N CYS A 203 1.05 5.00 2.65
CA CYS A 203 2.47 5.08 2.35
C CYS A 203 2.86 4.07 1.27
N TYR A 204 3.53 4.53 0.21
CA TYR A 204 4.03 3.71 -0.90
C TYR A 204 5.49 3.26 -0.68
N GLY A 205 6.02 3.50 0.51
CA GLY A 205 7.42 3.25 0.89
C GLY A 205 7.98 4.43 1.70
N PRO A 206 8.26 5.59 1.07
CA PRO A 206 8.97 6.68 1.73
C PRO A 206 8.08 7.43 2.73
N HIS A 207 8.57 7.57 3.97
CA HIS A 207 7.89 8.29 5.04
C HIS A 207 8.71 9.51 5.48
N PHE A 208 8.05 10.62 5.84
CA PHE A 208 8.76 11.87 6.16
C PHE A 208 9.67 11.78 7.39
N ILE A 209 9.44 10.80 8.26
CA ILE A 209 10.25 10.56 9.46
C ILE A 209 11.56 9.86 9.12
N SER A 210 11.55 8.93 8.16
CA SER A 210 12.69 8.07 7.82
C SER A 210 13.55 8.63 6.69
N ASP A 211 12.95 9.41 5.79
CA ASP A 211 13.55 9.78 4.50
C ASP A 211 13.50 11.28 4.27
N GLU A 212 14.57 11.86 3.74
CA GLU A 212 14.64 13.28 3.35
C GLU A 212 13.77 13.60 2.12
N LEU A 213 13.28 14.84 2.00
CA LEU A 213 12.33 15.27 0.96
C LEU A 213 12.70 14.83 -0.46
N LEU A 214 13.94 15.13 -0.88
CA LEU A 214 14.41 14.82 -2.22
C LEU A 214 14.47 13.31 -2.48
N SER A 215 14.86 12.52 -1.49
CA SER A 215 14.88 11.05 -1.57
C SER A 215 13.46 10.49 -1.73
N ARG A 216 12.49 11.02 -0.98
CA ARG A 216 11.09 10.63 -1.09
C ARG A 216 10.53 10.92 -2.47
N GLN A 217 10.71 12.15 -2.96
CA GLN A 217 10.21 12.56 -4.28
C GLN A 217 10.90 11.79 -5.41
N LYS A 218 12.21 11.54 -5.30
CA LYS A 218 12.95 10.73 -6.27
C LYS A 218 12.41 9.32 -6.36
N LEU A 219 12.26 8.61 -5.23
CA LEU A 219 11.71 7.25 -5.21
C LEU A 219 10.32 7.20 -5.86
N LEU A 220 9.45 8.15 -5.50
CA LEU A 220 8.09 8.19 -6.04
C LEU A 220 8.04 8.53 -7.53
N SER A 221 8.92 9.43 -7.98
CA SER A 221 9.08 9.75 -9.40
C SER A 221 9.55 8.53 -10.20
N ASP A 222 10.60 7.88 -9.72
CA ASP A 222 11.25 6.76 -10.40
C ASP A 222 10.32 5.53 -10.47
N LYS A 223 9.57 5.24 -9.39
CA LYS A 223 8.71 4.04 -9.31
C LYS A 223 7.27 4.28 -9.77
N TYR A 224 6.69 5.42 -9.45
CA TYR A 224 5.26 5.72 -9.65
C TYR A 224 5.01 6.94 -10.55
N SER A 225 6.05 7.51 -11.17
CA SER A 225 5.91 8.55 -12.20
C SER A 225 5.12 9.79 -11.76
N PHE A 226 5.23 10.18 -10.48
CA PHE A 226 4.65 11.41 -9.93
C PHE A 226 5.58 12.06 -8.89
N ILE A 227 5.41 13.36 -8.67
CA ILE A 227 6.08 14.12 -7.60
C ILE A 227 5.08 14.33 -6.46
N CYS A 228 5.41 13.86 -5.26
CA CYS A 228 4.53 14.02 -4.11
C CYS A 228 4.46 15.46 -3.63
N THR A 229 3.23 15.96 -3.45
CA THR A 229 2.91 17.29 -2.93
C THR A 229 2.03 17.22 -1.67
N CYS A 230 2.13 16.12 -0.92
CA CYS A 230 1.47 16.00 0.38
C CYS A 230 1.94 17.09 1.36
N GLU A 231 1.23 17.27 2.47
CA GLU A 231 1.55 18.31 3.46
C GLU A 231 3.00 18.20 3.97
N ALA A 232 3.50 16.98 4.19
CA ALA A 232 4.88 16.75 4.59
C ALA A 232 5.91 17.19 3.55
N CYS A 233 5.61 17.01 2.26
CA CYS A 233 6.49 17.44 1.18
C CYS A 233 6.40 18.95 0.92
N LYS A 234 5.19 19.52 0.95
CA LYS A 234 4.98 20.97 0.74
C LYS A 234 5.69 21.83 1.77
N ASN A 235 5.78 21.35 3.01
CA ASN A 235 6.34 22.10 4.13
C ASN A 235 7.75 21.63 4.52
N ASP A 236 8.39 20.75 3.73
CA ASP A 236 9.67 20.10 4.06
C ASP A 236 9.73 19.62 5.52
N TRP A 237 8.75 18.81 5.92
CA TRP A 237 8.64 18.36 7.30
C TRP A 237 9.87 17.56 7.73
N LYS A 238 10.41 17.97 8.87
CA LYS A 238 11.44 17.26 9.63
C LYS A 238 10.94 17.05 11.03
N LEU A 239 11.19 15.86 11.58
CA LEU A 239 10.77 15.55 12.94
C LEU A 239 11.70 16.26 13.92
N SER A 240 11.22 17.35 14.52
CA SER A 240 11.95 18.04 15.58
C SER A 240 11.60 17.46 16.95
N THR A 241 12.58 17.49 17.86
CA THR A 241 12.40 17.19 19.29
C THR A 241 11.92 18.42 20.08
N SER A 242 11.66 19.55 19.41
CA SER A 242 11.17 20.80 20.02
C SER A 242 9.84 20.66 20.75
N ASP A 243 9.51 21.71 21.52
CA ASP A 243 8.26 21.83 22.27
C ASP A 243 7.00 21.54 21.45
N THR A 244 6.08 20.82 22.08
CA THR A 244 4.74 20.53 21.55
C THR A 244 3.96 21.81 21.28
N ILE A 245 3.50 21.99 20.04
CA ILE A 245 2.69 23.14 19.63
C ILE A 245 1.20 22.77 19.69
N PHE A 246 0.43 23.51 20.48
CA PHE A 246 -1.02 23.31 20.57
C PHE A 246 -1.77 23.85 19.35
N ARG A 247 -2.80 23.11 18.95
CA ARG A 247 -3.74 23.38 17.87
C ARG A 247 -4.99 24.06 18.41
N CYS A 248 -5.35 25.18 17.79
CA CYS A 248 -6.64 25.81 18.00
C CYS A 248 -7.74 25.05 17.24
N LEU A 249 -8.99 25.16 17.69
CA LEU A 249 -10.16 24.60 16.99
C LEU A 249 -10.35 25.10 15.54
N CYS A 250 -9.66 26.16 15.11
CA CYS A 250 -9.66 26.62 13.71
C CYS A 250 -8.54 25.98 12.85
N GLY A 251 -7.75 25.07 13.44
CA GLY A 251 -6.62 24.39 12.81
C GLY A 251 -5.27 25.08 12.97
N SER A 252 -5.23 26.36 13.35
CA SER A 252 -3.98 27.13 13.48
C SER A 252 -3.28 26.93 14.82
N LYS A 253 -2.02 27.36 14.91
CA LYS A 253 -1.18 27.27 16.12
C LYS A 253 -1.75 28.17 17.24
N ILE A 254 -1.46 27.79 18.49
CA ILE A 254 -1.68 28.63 19.67
C ILE A 254 -0.34 29.24 20.09
N ASP A 255 -0.31 30.55 20.28
CA ASP A 255 0.80 31.23 20.95
C ASP A 255 0.67 31.00 22.46
N VAL A 256 1.61 30.22 23.00
CA VAL A 256 1.67 29.84 24.42
C VAL A 256 1.90 31.05 25.32
N LYS A 257 2.68 32.06 24.88
CA LYS A 257 2.96 33.27 25.67
C LYS A 257 1.72 34.17 25.75
N GLN A 258 0.98 34.28 24.65
CA GLN A 258 -0.21 35.13 24.57
C GLN A 258 -1.53 34.42 24.90
N SER A 259 -1.49 33.10 25.14
CA SER A 259 -2.66 32.25 25.39
C SER A 259 -3.78 32.43 24.35
N ARG A 260 -3.42 32.57 23.05
CA ARG A 260 -4.38 32.84 21.97
C ARG A 260 -3.98 32.20 20.65
N CYS A 261 -4.94 32.07 19.74
CA CYS A 261 -4.68 31.60 18.38
C CYS A 261 -3.78 32.59 17.61
N THR A 262 -2.84 32.07 16.82
CA THR A 262 -1.97 32.88 15.97
C THR A 262 -2.64 33.40 14.71
N ARG A 263 -3.80 32.84 14.33
CA ARG A 263 -4.55 33.30 13.16
C ARG A 263 -5.30 34.58 13.50
N VAL A 264 -4.97 35.66 12.77
CA VAL A 264 -5.55 37.00 12.97
C VAL A 264 -7.08 37.00 12.94
N SER A 265 -7.68 36.22 12.04
CA SER A 265 -9.14 36.10 11.93
C SER A 265 -9.80 35.24 13.03
N CYS A 266 -9.04 34.71 13.98
CA CYS A 266 -9.51 33.84 15.05
C CYS A 266 -9.22 34.45 16.42
N SER A 267 -10.23 35.01 17.07
CA SER A 267 -10.10 35.64 18.40
C SER A 267 -10.16 34.65 19.57
N ARG A 268 -10.00 33.35 19.32
CA ARG A 268 -10.11 32.32 20.37
C ARG A 268 -8.90 32.38 21.31
N LYS A 269 -9.19 32.44 22.61
CA LYS A 269 -8.22 32.25 23.69
C LYS A 269 -8.10 30.76 24.02
N ALA A 270 -6.95 30.36 24.52
CA ALA A 270 -6.67 28.99 24.94
C ALA A 270 -6.23 28.97 26.40
N ASP A 271 -6.79 28.05 27.17
CA ASP A 271 -6.30 27.77 28.52
C ASP A 271 -5.10 26.82 28.40
N ILE A 272 -3.90 27.42 28.33
CA ILE A 272 -2.64 26.69 28.16
C ILE A 272 -2.40 25.72 29.30
N LYS A 273 -2.68 26.14 30.55
CA LYS A 273 -2.46 25.29 31.72
C LYS A 273 -3.33 24.04 31.62
N LYS A 274 -4.62 24.20 31.31
CA LYS A 274 -5.53 23.08 31.11
C LYS A 274 -5.11 22.17 29.97
N LEU A 275 -4.67 22.71 28.83
CA LEU A 275 -4.18 21.92 27.70
C LEU A 275 -2.93 21.12 28.06
N SER A 276 -1.99 21.72 28.79
CA SER A 276 -0.80 21.06 29.29
C SER A 276 -1.13 19.95 30.29
N ASP A 277 -2.03 20.21 31.25
CA ASP A 277 -2.48 19.21 32.23
C ASP A 277 -3.17 18.02 31.53
N GLN A 278 -3.98 18.30 30.50
CA GLN A 278 -4.62 17.28 29.68
C GLN A 278 -3.61 16.48 28.87
N LEU A 279 -2.61 17.13 28.27
CA LEU A 279 -1.53 16.45 27.54
C LEU A 279 -0.76 15.52 28.48
N ILE A 280 -0.36 15.99 29.67
CA ILE A 280 0.34 15.17 30.68
C ILE A 280 -0.50 13.95 31.05
N LYS A 281 -1.80 14.14 31.32
CA LYS A 281 -2.72 13.04 31.64
C LYS A 281 -2.84 12.05 30.48
N SER A 282 -2.94 12.55 29.25
CA SER A 282 -3.07 11.73 28.04
C SER A 282 -1.79 10.94 27.76
N THR A 283 -0.61 11.56 27.88
CA THR A 283 0.69 10.91 27.71
C THR A 283 0.91 9.82 28.76
N LYS A 284 0.45 10.00 30.01
CA LYS A 284 0.46 8.93 31.02
C LYS A 284 -0.31 7.69 30.56
N LYS A 285 -1.44 7.84 29.86
CA LYS A 285 -2.18 6.72 29.27
C LYS A 285 -1.35 6.00 28.20
N ARG A 286 -0.70 6.76 27.30
CA ARG A 286 0.21 6.18 26.29
C ARG A 286 1.35 5.40 26.91
N VAL A 287 2.00 5.94 27.94
CA VAL A 287 3.08 5.25 28.66
C VAL A 287 2.56 3.98 29.34
N SER A 288 1.38 4.03 29.97
CA SER A 288 0.75 2.83 30.52
C SER A 288 0.46 1.78 29.44
N ALA A 289 -0.01 2.21 28.26
CA ALA A 289 -0.25 1.31 27.13
C ALA A 289 1.04 0.66 26.64
N ILE A 290 2.15 1.40 26.61
CA ILE A 290 3.47 0.86 26.25
C ILE A 290 3.92 -0.21 27.25
N ASN A 291 3.71 -0.01 28.56
CA ASN A 291 4.01 -1.04 29.56
C ASN A 291 3.18 -2.31 29.31
N ILE A 292 1.88 -2.16 29.02
CA ILE A 292 1.00 -3.27 28.65
C ILE A 292 1.51 -3.99 27.38
N MET A 293 2.05 -3.26 26.40
CA MET A 293 2.69 -3.85 25.21
C MET A 293 3.96 -4.62 25.54
N TYR A 294 4.81 -4.11 26.46
CA TYR A 294 6.01 -4.82 26.92
C TYR A 294 5.66 -6.16 27.58
N ASP A 295 4.50 -6.25 28.25
CA ASP A 295 3.95 -7.49 28.80
C ASP A 295 3.27 -8.39 27.74
N GLY A 296 3.31 -8.01 26.46
CA GLY A 296 2.73 -8.76 25.34
C GLY A 296 1.23 -8.53 25.12
N ASN A 297 0.59 -7.64 25.87
CA ASN A 297 -0.87 -7.44 25.89
C ASN A 297 -1.34 -6.37 24.88
N TYR A 298 -0.95 -6.51 23.61
CA TYR A 298 -1.19 -5.50 22.55
C TYR A 298 -2.66 -5.11 22.34
N VAL A 299 -3.59 -6.08 22.41
CA VAL A 299 -5.03 -5.84 22.23
C VAL A 299 -5.58 -4.91 23.32
N GLN A 300 -5.07 -5.06 24.55
CA GLN A 300 -5.47 -4.24 25.69
C GLN A 300 -4.84 -2.85 25.65
N ALA A 301 -3.62 -2.73 25.11
CA ALA A 301 -2.94 -1.45 24.94
C ALA A 301 -3.59 -0.57 23.87
N LEU A 302 -4.10 -1.16 22.79
CA LEU A 302 -4.58 -0.43 21.60
C LEU A 302 -5.65 0.64 21.91
N PRO A 303 -6.71 0.39 22.70
CA PRO A 303 -7.71 1.42 23.02
C PRO A 303 -7.11 2.66 23.70
N LEU A 304 -6.13 2.49 24.59
CA LEU A 304 -5.46 3.60 25.28
C LEU A 304 -4.63 4.44 24.29
N LEU A 305 -3.96 3.78 23.35
CA LEU A 305 -3.19 4.44 22.29
C LEU A 305 -4.12 5.20 21.33
N LEU A 306 -5.26 4.62 20.95
CA LEU A 306 -6.24 5.28 20.08
C LEU A 306 -6.87 6.50 20.76
N GLU A 307 -7.18 6.40 22.05
CA GLU A 307 -7.69 7.54 22.83
C GLU A 307 -6.66 8.68 22.88
N HIS A 308 -5.40 8.34 23.12
CA HIS A 308 -4.30 9.31 23.12
C HIS A 308 -4.06 9.91 21.72
N SER A 309 -4.11 9.09 20.67
CA SER A 309 -3.97 9.54 19.27
C SER A 309 -5.07 10.56 18.91
N ALA A 310 -6.33 10.28 19.26
CA ALA A 310 -7.43 11.21 19.06
C ALA A 310 -7.24 12.53 19.82
N PHE A 311 -6.65 12.50 21.03
CA PHE A 311 -6.27 13.70 21.75
C PHE A 311 -5.17 14.48 21.02
N VAL A 312 -4.15 13.80 20.52
CA VAL A 312 -3.02 14.40 19.80
C VAL A 312 -3.50 15.05 18.50
N ASP A 313 -4.25 14.35 17.66
CA ASP A 313 -4.78 14.86 16.39
C ASP A 313 -5.62 16.13 16.60
N LYS A 314 -6.43 16.14 17.67
CA LYS A 314 -7.32 17.25 17.99
C LYS A 314 -6.57 18.47 18.52
N ASN A 315 -5.54 18.28 19.34
CA ASN A 315 -4.97 19.34 20.16
C ASN A 315 -3.54 19.72 19.80
N LEU A 316 -2.84 18.97 18.95
CA LEU A 316 -1.45 19.24 18.59
C LEU A 316 -1.30 19.52 17.09
N ILE A 317 -0.34 20.39 16.76
CA ILE A 317 0.02 20.72 15.37
C ILE A 317 1.02 19.69 14.84
N GLU A 318 0.90 19.36 13.56
CA GLU A 318 1.81 18.45 12.86
C GLU A 318 2.95 19.26 12.19
N PRO A 319 4.14 18.65 12.01
CA PRO A 319 4.56 17.37 12.54
C PRO A 319 4.89 17.49 14.04
N ASN A 320 4.59 16.45 14.83
CA ASN A 320 5.02 16.41 16.24
C ASN A 320 5.44 14.99 16.66
N ILE A 321 6.40 14.94 17.59
CA ILE A 321 7.01 13.70 18.06
C ILE A 321 6.03 12.79 18.83
N GLU A 322 5.03 13.38 19.50
CA GLU A 322 4.04 12.60 20.25
C GLU A 322 3.11 11.81 19.32
N ALA A 323 2.67 12.43 18.22
CA ALA A 323 1.92 11.75 17.16
C ALA A 323 2.74 10.60 16.56
N ALA A 324 4.00 10.86 16.21
CA ALA A 324 4.90 9.85 15.65
C ALA A 324 5.06 8.64 16.57
N LYS A 325 5.40 8.87 17.85
CA LYS A 325 5.55 7.80 18.85
C LYS A 325 4.26 7.00 19.01
N THR A 326 3.12 7.69 19.11
CA THR A 326 1.81 7.05 19.29
C THR A 326 1.43 6.18 18.10
N GLN A 327 1.59 6.70 16.88
CA GLN A 327 1.28 5.98 15.66
C GLN A 327 2.18 4.74 15.51
N GLN A 328 3.47 4.84 15.83
CA GLN A 328 4.35 3.66 15.83
C GLN A 328 3.90 2.60 16.85
N SER A 329 3.48 3.00 18.05
CA SER A 329 2.92 2.05 19.02
C SER A 329 1.61 1.40 18.53
N ILE A 330 0.73 2.17 17.88
CA ILE A 330 -0.51 1.64 17.27
C ILE A 330 -0.18 0.62 16.17
N ILE A 331 0.79 0.93 15.30
CA ILE A 331 1.26 0.02 14.25
C ILE A 331 1.78 -1.27 14.88
N GLN A 332 2.55 -1.21 15.97
CA GLN A 332 3.03 -2.41 16.66
C GLN A 332 1.88 -3.26 17.24
N CYS A 333 0.84 -2.63 17.80
CA CYS A 333 -0.37 -3.35 18.19
C CYS A 333 -1.06 -4.01 16.99
N PHE A 334 -1.13 -3.36 15.83
CA PHE A 334 -1.72 -3.97 14.64
C PHE A 334 -0.87 -5.11 14.09
N ASN A 335 0.45 -4.93 14.00
CA ASN A 335 1.40 -5.96 13.59
C ASN A 335 1.23 -7.24 14.41
N SER A 336 1.10 -7.13 15.74
CA SER A 336 0.90 -8.29 16.62
C SER A 336 -0.40 -9.06 16.35
N MET A 337 -1.43 -8.37 15.85
CA MET A 337 -2.73 -8.95 15.55
C MET A 337 -2.86 -9.41 14.09
N SER A 338 -1.89 -9.05 13.25
CA SER A 338 -1.87 -9.36 11.82
C SER A 338 -0.76 -10.36 11.53
N ASN A 339 -1.08 -11.64 11.73
CA ASN A 339 -0.20 -12.75 11.38
C ASN A 339 -0.92 -13.68 10.39
N ILE A 340 -0.26 -13.94 9.27
CA ILE A 340 -0.76 -14.81 8.20
C ILE A 340 -0.65 -16.27 8.64
N SER A 341 0.40 -16.60 9.39
CA SER A 341 0.52 -17.84 10.12
C SER A 341 -0.16 -17.67 11.50
N LYS A 342 -1.39 -18.17 11.65
CA LYS A 342 -1.74 -18.74 12.94
C LYS A 342 -0.93 -20.03 13.03
N LEU A 343 0.29 -19.97 13.56
CA LEU A 343 0.80 -21.14 14.26
C LEU A 343 -0.30 -21.44 15.28
N SER A 344 -1.02 -22.55 15.04
CA SER A 344 -1.92 -23.12 16.03
C SER A 344 -1.19 -23.02 17.36
N SER A 345 -1.79 -22.34 18.32
CA SER A 345 -1.38 -22.35 19.71
C SER A 345 -1.33 -23.81 20.16
N ALA A 346 -0.17 -24.43 19.99
CA ALA A 346 0.20 -25.73 20.48
C ALA A 346 1.46 -25.48 21.32
N HIS A 347 1.21 -25.39 22.64
CA HIS A 347 2.17 -25.51 23.73
C HIS A 347 3.27 -24.44 23.82
N PHE A 348 3.04 -23.47 24.71
CA PHE A 348 4.00 -23.11 25.75
C PHE A 348 3.30 -23.09 27.10
#